data_AF-C7DAB6-F1
#
_entry.id   AF-C7DAB6-F1
#
_cell.length_a   1.000
_cell.length_b   1.000
_cell.length_c   1.000
_cell.angle_alpha   90.00
_cell.angle_beta   90.00
_cell.angle_gamma   90.00
#
_symmetry.space_group_name_H-M   'P 1'
#
loop_
_entity.id
_entity.type
_entity.pdbx_description
1 polymer ?
#
loop_
_entity_poly.entity_id
_entity_poly.type
_entity_poly.pdbx_seq_one_letter_code
_entity_poly.pdbx_strand_id
1 'polypeptide(L)' 'MMIESDIIISAMNYVLDKGIGCLSIHDCLIVPEESAQVAIDAFHKAYKDKGFKPPKLSVGW' A
#
# COMPACT_ATOMS: atom_id res chain seq x y z
N MET A 1 8.69 16.89 -2.08
CA MET A 1 7.48 16.06 -1.97
C MET A 1 7.86 14.85 -1.13
N MET A 2 7.13 14.55 -0.05
CA MET A 2 7.55 13.52 0.92
C MET A 2 7.44 12.13 0.26
N ILE A 3 8.57 11.41 0.16
CA ILE A 3 8.69 10.12 -0.54
C ILE A 3 7.73 9.07 0.03
N GLU A 4 7.52 9.09 1.34
CA GLU A 4 6.63 8.17 2.04
C GLU A 4 5.16 8.36 1.61
N SER A 5 4.70 9.61 1.51
CA SER A 5 3.35 9.91 1.02
C SER A 5 3.14 9.45 -0.42
N ASP A 6 4.16 9.55 -1.27
CA ASP A 6 4.12 9.12 -2.66
C ASP A 6 4.02 7.59 -2.77
N ILE A 7 4.70 6.85 -1.88
CA ILE A 7 4.56 5.39 -1.76
C ILE A 7 3.13 5.00 -1.37
N ILE A 8 2.55 5.66 -0.36
CA ILE A 8 1.17 5.40 0.09
C ILE A 8 0.17 5.69 -1.03
N ILE A 9 0.28 6.83 -1.70
CA ILE A 9 -0.62 7.20 -2.80
C ILE A 9 -0.48 6.21 -3.97
N SER A 10 0.75 5.80 -4.31
CA SER A 10 0.99 4.80 -5.36
C SER A 10 0.35 3.45 -5.01
N ALA A 11 0.47 3.00 -3.75
CA ALA A 11 -0.17 1.78 -3.28
C ALA A 11 -1.70 1.90 -3.30
N MET A 12 -2.26 3.03 -2.86
CA MET A 12 -3.71 3.31 -2.92
C MET A 12 -4.24 3.21 -4.34
N ASN A 13 -3.60 3.90 -5.30
CA ASN A 13 -4.02 3.86 -6.70
C ASN A 13 -4.01 2.44 -7.26
N TYR A 14 -2.98 1.66 -6.94
CA TYR A 14 -2.90 0.25 -7.35
C TYR A 14 -4.07 -0.60 -6.81
N VAL A 15 -4.49 -0.37 -5.56
CA VAL A 15 -5.63 -1.09 -4.96
C VAL A 15 -6.95 -0.64 -5.60
N LEU A 16 -7.11 0.67 -5.82
CA LEU A 16 -8.30 1.25 -6.46
C LEU A 16 -8.46 0.79 -7.92
N ASP A 17 -7.36 0.67 -8.67
CA ASP A 17 -7.36 0.17 -10.06
C ASP A 17 -7.85 -1.29 -10.16
N LYS A 18 -7.77 -2.05 -9.06
CA LYS A 18 -8.31 -3.42 -8.95
C LYS A 18 -9.78 -3.44 -8.49
N GLY A 19 -10.42 -2.28 -8.32
CA GLY A 19 -11.81 -2.16 -7.88
C GLY A 19 -12.02 -2.37 -6.38
N ILE A 20 -10.94 -2.32 -5.58
CA ILE A 20 -11.01 -2.53 -4.13
C ILE A 20 -10.98 -1.15 -3.45
N GLY A 21 -11.97 -0.87 -2.62
CA GLY A 21 -11.98 0.33 -1.80
C GLY A 21 -10.87 0.27 -0.73
N CYS A 22 -10.15 1.38 -0.54
CA CYS A 22 -9.10 1.48 0.47
C CYS A 22 -9.07 2.85 1.15
N LEU A 23 -8.57 2.89 2.38
CA LEU A 23 -8.32 4.12 3.15
C LEU A 23 -6.86 4.11 3.62
N SER A 24 -6.18 5.25 3.58
CA SER A 24 -4.88 5.41 4.23
C SER A 24 -5.01 6.15 5.56
N ILE A 25 -4.28 5.68 6.57
CA ILE A 25 -4.11 6.37 7.85
C ILE A 25 -2.63 6.33 8.19
N HIS A 26 -1.98 7.49 8.19
CA HIS A 26 -0.52 7.61 8.29
C HIS A 26 0.17 6.69 7.25
N ASP A 27 0.98 5.73 7.73
CA ASP A 27 1.75 4.82 6.89
C ASP A 27 1.03 3.47 6.68
N CYS A 28 -0.25 3.39 7.04
CA CYS A 28 -1.07 2.19 6.92
C CYS A 28 -2.08 2.30 5.78
N LEU A 29 -2.35 1.17 5.12
CA LEU A 29 -3.43 1.02 4.15
C LEU A 29 -4.47 0.04 4.70
N ILE A 30 -5.71 0.51 4.82
CA ILE A 30 -6.86 -0.25 5.28
C ILE A 30 -7.63 -0.72 4.05
N VAL A 31 -7.82 -2.03 3.97
CA VAL A 31 -8.55 -2.74 2.90
C VAL A 31 -9.45 -3.81 3.52
N PRO A 32 -10.46 -4.33 2.78
CA PRO A 32 -11.15 -5.55 3.18
C PRO A 32 -10.18 -6.70 3.44
N GLU A 33 -10.49 -7.55 4.42
CA GLU A 33 -9.58 -8.62 4.88
C GLU A 33 -9.22 -9.59 3.75
N GLU A 34 -10.19 -9.92 2.90
CA GLU A 34 -10.02 -10.75 1.70
C GLU A 34 -9.05 -10.14 0.66
N SER A 35 -8.79 -8.83 0.76
CA SER A 35 -7.91 -8.07 -0.13
C SER A 35 -6.55 -7.76 0.50
N ALA A 36 -6.22 -8.30 1.67
CA ALA A 36 -4.96 -8.03 2.37
C ALA A 36 -3.73 -8.30 1.49
N GLN A 37 -3.73 -9.39 0.72
CA GLN A 37 -2.61 -9.71 -0.18
C GLN A 37 -2.43 -8.66 -1.28
N VAL A 38 -3.54 -8.08 -1.78
CA VAL A 38 -3.49 -7.02 -2.80
C VAL A 38 -2.84 -5.76 -2.23
N ALA A 39 -3.12 -5.41 -0.99
CA ALA A 39 -2.49 -4.28 -0.31
C ALA A 39 -0.99 -4.53 -0.05
N ILE A 40 -0.61 -5.74 0.34
CA ILE A 40 0.80 -6.15 0.51
C ILE A 40 1.56 -5.99 -0.81
N ASP A 41 1.01 -6.50 -1.91
CA ASP A 41 1.60 -6.40 -3.23
C ASP A 41 1.73 -4.94 -3.69
N ALA A 42 0.72 -4.11 -3.39
CA ALA A 42 0.70 -2.69 -3.70
C ALA A 42 1.86 -1.95 -3.00
N PHE A 43 2.04 -2.18 -1.70
CA PHE A 43 3.15 -1.61 -0.94
C PHE A 43 4.50 -2.09 -1.47
N HIS A 44 4.69 -3.40 -1.60
CA HIS A 44 5.95 -3.95 -2.11
C HIS A 44 6.32 -3.38 -3.48
N LYS A 45 5.33 -3.25 -4.37
CA LYS A 45 5.52 -2.60 -5.68
C LYS A 45 5.91 -1.14 -5.52
N ALA A 46 5.16 -0.35 -4.74
CA ALA A 46 5.44 1.08 -4.55
C ALA A 46 6.84 1.33 -3.99
N TYR A 47 7.27 0.57 -2.97
CA TYR A 47 8.63 0.66 -2.43
C TYR A 47 9.69 0.32 -3.48
N LYS A 48 9.49 -0.78 -4.23
CA LYS A 48 10.41 -1.21 -5.28
C LYS A 48 10.54 -0.19 -6.41
N ASP A 49 9.42 0.38 -6.86
CA ASP A 49 9.38 1.37 -7.94
C ASP A 49 10.10 2.68 -7.54
N LYS A 50 10.17 2.98 -6.24
CA LYS A 50 10.92 4.12 -5.68
C LYS A 50 12.37 3.78 -5.31
N GLY A 51 12.83 2.56 -5.58
CA GLY A 51 14.20 2.11 -5.30
C GLY A 51 14.48 1.79 -3.83
N PHE A 52 13.43 1.63 -3.01
CA PHE A 52 13.55 1.30 -1.59
C PHE A 52 13.37 -0.20 -1.35
N LYS A 53 13.96 -0.68 -0.25
CA LYS A 53 13.69 -2.03 0.25
C LYS A 53 12.26 -2.07 0.81
N PRO A 54 11.43 -3.06 0.43
CA PRO A 54 10.10 -3.21 0.99
C PRO A 54 10.14 -3.36 2.52
N PRO A 55 9.20 -2.73 3.24
CA PRO A 55 9.14 -2.80 4.70
C PRO A 55 8.65 -4.18 5.16
N LYS A 56 8.85 -4.48 6.43
CA LYS A 56 8.15 -5.60 7.07
C LYS A 56 6.73 -5.15 7.39
N LEU A 57 5.75 -5.63 6.62
CA LEU A 57 4.34 -5.32 6.82
C LEU A 57 3.75 -6.21 7.92
N SER A 58 2.88 -5.63 8.74
CA SER A 58 1.97 -6.36 9.64
C SER A 58 0.56 -6.27 9.09
N VAL A 59 -0.19 -7.37 9.13
CA VAL A 59 -1.58 -7.45 8.69
C VAL A 59 -2.42 -7.84 9.90
N GLY A 60 -3.41 -7.01 10.23
CA GLY A 60 -4.10 -7.12 11.51
C GLY A 60 -3.28 -6.50 12.66
N TRP A 61 -3.99 -6.08 13.69
CA TRP A 61 -3.41 -5.58 14.94
C TRP A 61 -2.69 -6.70 15.70
#